data_AF-C0BEA3-F1
#
_entry.id   AF-C0BEA3-F1
#
_cell.length_a   1.000
_cell.length_b   1.000
_cell.length_c   1.000
_cell.angle_alpha   90.00
_cell.angle_beta   90.00
_cell.angle_gamma   90.00
#
_symmetry.space_group_name_H-M   'P 1'
#
loop_
_entity.id
_entity.type
_entity.pdbx_description
1 polymer ?
#
loop_
_entity_poly.entity_id
_entity_poly.type
_entity_poly.pdbx_seq_one_letter_code
_entity_poly.pdbx_strand_id
1 'polypeptide(L)' 'MRELLNKARGHVWECCTEDESLARELERKYHISSKQYTEEGIRLRLLGENMPSESGCIACDVTLEDAYIYVTNR' A
#
# COMPACT_ATOMS: atom_id res chain seq x y z
N MET A 1 19.57 6.49 3.99
CA MET A 1 18.74 5.70 3.05
C MET A 1 18.16 4.44 3.68
N ARG A 2 18.96 3.56 4.31
CA ARG A 2 18.44 2.35 5.00
C ARG A 2 17.46 2.64 6.14
N GLU A 3 17.53 3.82 6.75
CA GLU A 3 16.61 4.24 7.81
C GLU A 3 15.17 4.49 7.31
N LEU A 4 15.02 5.04 6.10
CA LEU A 4 13.70 5.27 5.48
C LEU A 4 13.01 3.93 5.20
N LEU A 5 13.77 3.00 4.60
CA LEU A 5 13.31 1.65 4.34
C LEU A 5 12.92 0.96 5.65
N ASN A 6 13.75 1.01 6.71
CA ASN A 6 13.39 0.41 7.99
C ASN A 6 12.15 1.05 8.65
N LYS A 7 11.90 2.35 8.45
CA LYS A 7 10.70 3.02 8.95
C LYS A 7 9.43 2.60 8.23
N ALA A 8 9.49 2.34 6.93
CA ALA A 8 8.35 1.90 6.14
C ALA A 8 8.24 0.37 6.04
N ARG A 9 9.27 -0.36 6.46
CA ARG A 9 9.27 -1.83 6.45
C ARG A 9 8.27 -2.38 7.46
N GLY A 10 7.41 -3.29 7.02
CA GLY A 10 6.30 -3.79 7.81
C GLY A 10 5.09 -2.85 7.85
N HIS A 11 5.16 -1.74 7.13
CA HIS A 11 4.10 -0.75 6.96
C HIS A 11 3.59 -0.66 5.52
N VAL A 12 4.01 -1.60 4.66
CA VAL A 12 3.60 -1.69 3.25
C VAL A 12 2.87 -2.99 3.02
N TRP A 13 1.68 -2.88 2.42
CA TRP A 13 0.89 -4.02 1.98
C TRP A 13 0.49 -3.84 0.53
N GLU A 14 0.46 -4.94 -0.20
CA GLU A 14 -0.07 -4.97 -1.56
C GLU A 14 -1.43 -5.66 -1.53
N CYS A 15 -2.44 -5.00 -2.09
CA CYS A 15 -3.80 -5.51 -2.15
C CYS A 15 -4.27 -5.53 -3.60
N CYS A 16 -4.89 -6.64 -4.01
CA CYS A 16 -5.46 -6.79 -5.34
C CYS A 16 -6.97 -6.87 -5.20
N THR A 17 -7.71 -5.97 -5.86
CA THR A 17 -9.17 -5.97 -5.87
C THR A 17 -9.65 -5.71 -7.28
N GLU A 18 -10.60 -6.50 -7.75
CA GLU A 18 -11.31 -6.24 -9.01
C GLU A 18 -12.39 -5.16 -8.83
N ASP A 19 -12.78 -4.90 -7.57
CA ASP A 19 -13.84 -3.97 -7.22
C ASP A 19 -13.29 -2.55 -7.02
N GLU A 20 -13.71 -1.62 -7.88
CA GLU A 20 -13.37 -0.21 -7.79
C GLU A 20 -13.86 0.46 -6.50
N SER A 21 -14.99 -0.03 -5.96
CA SER A 21 -15.55 0.52 -4.71
C SER A 21 -14.62 0.21 -3.54
N LEU A 22 -14.16 -1.04 -3.45
CA LEU A 22 -13.23 -1.50 -2.42
C LEU A 22 -11.87 -0.82 -2.57
N ALA A 23 -11.39 -0.65 -3.81
CA ALA A 23 -10.20 0.15 -4.09
C ALA A 23 -10.33 1.55 -3.47
N ARG A 24 -11.45 2.23 -3.72
CA ARG A 24 -11.72 3.59 -3.24
C ARG A 24 -11.88 3.68 -1.73
N GLU A 25 -12.41 2.64 -1.09
CA GLU A 25 -12.47 2.54 0.38
C GLU A 25 -11.08 2.38 0.98
N LEU A 26 -10.23 1.56 0.36
CA LEU A 26 -8.84 1.40 0.73
C LEU A 26 -8.07 2.72 0.62
N GLU A 27 -8.26 3.52 -0.45
CA GLU A 27 -7.60 4.83 -0.56
C GLU A 27 -8.08 5.84 0.48
N ARG A 28 -9.30 5.68 1.02
CA ARG A 28 -9.81 6.54 2.10
C ARG A 28 -9.33 6.10 3.47
N LYS A 29 -9.17 4.79 3.69
CA LYS A 29 -8.71 4.22 4.97
C LYS A 29 -7.19 4.23 5.11
N TYR A 30 -6.46 4.05 4.02
CA TYR A 30 -5.01 3.84 3.98
C TYR A 30 -4.35 4.73 2.93
N HIS A 31 -3.06 4.98 3.10
CA HIS A 31 -2.30 5.80 2.17
C HIS A 31 -1.86 4.98 0.97
N ILE A 32 -2.29 5.34 -0.24
CA ILE A 32 -1.87 4.61 -1.44
C ILE A 32 -0.53 5.15 -1.92
N SER A 33 0.51 4.31 -1.86
CA SER A 33 1.81 4.59 -2.49
C SER A 33 1.71 4.46 -4.00
N SER A 34 0.97 3.45 -4.46
CA SER A 34 0.89 3.07 -5.86
C SER A 34 -0.46 2.42 -6.18
N LYS A 35 -1.05 2.78 -7.33
CA LYS A 35 -2.28 2.18 -7.87
C LYS A 35 -2.04 1.79 -9.32
N GLN A 36 -2.22 0.50 -9.62
CA GLN A 36 -2.06 -0.05 -10.96
C GLN A 36 -3.34 -0.76 -11.39
N TYR A 37 -3.85 -0.38 -12.55
CA TYR A 37 -4.96 -1.06 -13.20
C TYR A 37 -4.37 -2.12 -14.13
N THR A 38 -4.66 -3.38 -13.85
CA THR A 38 -4.23 -4.55 -14.62
C THR A 38 -5.45 -5.27 -15.18
N GLU A 39 -5.25 -6.16 -16.14
CA GLU A 39 -6.34 -6.98 -16.69
C GLU A 39 -6.95 -7.93 -15.64
N GLU A 40 -6.20 -8.27 -14.59
CA GLU A 40 -6.64 -9.07 -13.43
C GLU A 40 -7.34 -8.23 -12.33
N GLY A 41 -7.54 -6.93 -12.55
CA GLY A 41 -8.11 -6.00 -11.58
C GLY A 41 -7.15 -4.91 -11.13
N ILE A 42 -7.40 -4.34 -9.96
CA ILE A 42 -6.72 -3.14 -9.43
C ILE A 42 -5.75 -3.57 -8.34
N ARG A 43 -4.46 -3.36 -8.58
CA ARG A 43 -3.41 -3.53 -7.57
C ARG A 43 -3.13 -2.21 -6.88
N LEU A 44 -3.22 -2.21 -5.56
CA LEU A 44 -3.02 -1.07 -4.69
C LEU A 44 -1.92 -1.40 -3.70
N ARG A 45 -0.95 -0.49 -3.56
CA ARG A 45 0.06 -0.55 -2.52
C ARG A 45 -0.32 0.41 -1.40
N LEU A 46 -0.67 -0.17 -0.26
CA LEU A 46 -1.16 0.48 0.94
C LEU A 46 0.02 0.73 1.88
N LEU A 47 0.10 1.95 2.41
CA LEU A 47 1.01 2.35 3.46
C LEU A 47 0.21 2.66 4.71
N GLY A 48 0.66 2.14 5.86
CA GLY A 48 -0.03 2.37 7.12
C GLY A 48 0.69 1.75 8.31
N GLU A 49 0.26 2.13 9.52
CA GLU A 49 0.80 1.52 10.74
C GLU A 49 0.15 0.17 11.06
N ASN A 50 -1.07 -0.06 10.55
CA ASN A 50 -1.86 -1.25 10.82
C ASN A 50 -2.15 -2.03 9.55
N MET A 51 -2.12 -3.36 9.67
CA MET A 51 -2.47 -4.27 8.59
C MET A 51 -3.93 -4.06 8.16
N PRO A 52 -4.20 -3.94 6.85
CA PRO A 52 -5.58 -3.92 6.35
C PRO A 52 -6.29 -5.23 6.65
N SER A 53 -7.50 -5.13 7.22
CA SER A 53 -8.37 -6.29 7.48
C SER A 53 -9.07 -6.82 6.23
N GLU A 54 -8.88 -6.17 5.08
CA GLU A 54 -9.47 -6.57 3.81
C GLU A 54 -8.82 -7.88 3.32
N SER A 55 -9.67 -8.82 2.88
CA SER A 55 -9.21 -10.11 2.36
C SER A 55 -8.50 -9.90 1.03
N GLY A 56 -7.21 -10.27 0.95
CA GLY A 56 -6.41 -10.13 -0.28
C GLY A 56 -5.23 -9.16 -0.18
N CYS A 57 -5.01 -8.53 0.98
CA CYS A 57 -3.83 -7.72 1.19
C CYS A 57 -2.69 -8.55 1.81
N ILE A 58 -1.52 -8.56 1.18
CA ILE A 58 -0.32 -9.27 1.63
C ILE A 58 0.77 -8.28 2.02
N ALA A 59 1.54 -8.61 3.06
CA ALA A 59 2.74 -7.84 3.39
C ALA A 59 3.77 -8.02 2.27
N CYS A 60 4.31 -6.92 1.78
CA CYS A 60 5.30 -6.93 0.69
C CYS A 60 6.58 -6.21 1.12
N ASP A 61 7.67 -6.46 0.39
CA ASP A 61 8.92 -5.76 0.63
C ASP A 61 8.77 -4.27 0.31
N VAL A 62 9.30 -3.45 1.21
CA VAL A 62 9.26 -1.99 1.08
C VAL A 62 10.22 -1.53 -0.02
N THR A 63 9.73 -0.74 -0.96
CA THR A 63 10.59 -0.12 -1.97
C THR A 63 11.06 1.27 -1.54
N LEU A 64 12.05 1.81 -2.25
CA LEU A 64 12.51 3.19 -2.04
C LEU A 64 11.39 4.21 -2.28
N GLU A 65 10.51 3.96 -3.25
CA GLU A 65 9.34 4.80 -3.53
C GLU A 65 8.36 4.79 -2.34
N ASP A 66 8.03 3.60 -1.83
CA ASP A 66 7.14 3.44 -0.68
C ASP A 66 7.69 4.12 0.57
N ALA A 67 8.99 3.93 0.84
CA ALA A 67 9.66 4.57 1.96
C ALA A 67 9.72 6.09 1.81
N TYR A 68 9.87 6.60 0.59
CA TYR A 68 9.87 8.03 0.32
C TYR A 68 8.47 8.62 0.54
N ILE A 69 7.43 7.99 -0.01
CA ILE A 69 6.03 8.43 0.17
C ILE A 69 5.64 8.34 1.65
N TYR A 70 5.96 7.26 2.35
CA TYR A 70 5.65 7.10 3.77
C TYR A 70 6.26 8.20 4.65
N VAL A 71 7.47 8.66 4.32
CA VAL A 71 8.17 9.71 5.08
C VAL A 71 7.73 11.11 4.66
N THR A 72 7.40 11.32 3.38
CA THR A 72 6.94 12.60 2.84
C THR A 72 5.47 12.90 3.17
N ASN A 73 4.62 11.89 3.26
CA ASN A 73 3.18 12.05 3.49
C ASN A 73 2.80 11.96 4.99
N ARG A 74 3.73 12.33 5.87
CA ARG A 74 3.57 12.31 7.32
C ARG A 74 3.03 13.62 7.87
#